data_AF-A0A2S7K5E5-F1
#
_entry.id   AF-A0A2S7K5E5-F1
#
_cell.length_a   1.000
_cell.length_b   1.000
_cell.length_c   1.000
_cell.angle_alpha   90.00
_cell.angle_beta   90.00
_cell.angle_gamma   90.00
#
_symmetry.space_group_name_H-M   'P 1'
#
loop_
_entity.id
_entity.type
_entity.pdbx_description
1 polymer ?
#
loop_
_entity_poly.entity_id
_entity_poly.type
_entity_poly.pdbx_seq_one_letter_code
_entity_poly.pdbx_strand_id
1 'polypeptide(L)'
;MSERIRKAKRRYTIELFAAMALYVIVLFGALTLAKTLPPGPLLIALALAPVAPILLAAAAFFRFYRNMDEMQRRVTANAAALTLVIGILLAITLGFLRRFGVMNFEDDMMWLGPVLIGIWGGVRYALGGRDC
;
A
#
# COMPACT_ATOMS: atom_id res chain seq x y z
N MET A 1 1.28 2.00 27.98
CA MET A 1 1.13 2.81 26.75
C MET A 1 0.43 4.12 27.06
N SER A 2 1.07 5.27 26.79
CA SER A 2 0.51 6.61 27.06
C SER A 2 -0.84 6.84 26.36
N GLU A 3 -1.75 7.57 27.01
CA GLU A 3 -3.11 7.83 26.50
C GLU A 3 -3.10 8.54 25.12
N ARG A 4 -2.06 9.34 24.86
CA ARG A 4 -1.83 10.00 23.56
C ARG A 4 -1.53 8.99 22.44
N ILE A 5 -0.69 7.98 22.72
CA ILE A 5 -0.32 6.95 21.75
C ILE A 5 -1.55 6.08 21.41
N ARG A 6 -2.38 5.76 22.40
CA ARG A 6 -3.64 5.02 22.18
C ARG A 6 -4.61 5.79 21.29
N LYS A 7 -4.79 7.09 21.53
CA LYS A 7 -5.62 7.97 20.68
C LYS A 7 -5.07 8.08 19.27
N ALA A 8 -3.74 8.25 19.12
CA ALA A 8 -3.07 8.30 17.82
C ALA A 8 -3.23 6.99 17.04
N LYS A 9 -3.05 5.83 17.70
CA LYS A 9 -3.26 4.51 17.10
C LYS A 9 -4.71 4.32 16.66
N ARG A 10 -5.70 4.64 17.51
CA ARG A 10 -7.12 4.54 17.16
C ARG A 10 -7.47 5.43 15.97
N ARG A 11 -6.99 6.68 15.97
CA ARG A 11 -7.19 7.63 14.87
C ARG A 11 -6.58 7.10 13.58
N TYR A 12 -5.34 6.60 13.64
CA TYR A 12 -4.68 5.97 12.50
C TYR A 12 -5.46 4.78 11.96
N THR A 13 -5.92 3.87 12.84
CA THR A 13 -6.71 2.71 12.44
C THR A 13 -7.99 3.14 11.71
N ILE A 14 -8.72 4.12 12.24
CA ILE A 14 -9.94 4.65 11.61
C ILE A 14 -9.62 5.33 10.27
N GLU A 15 -8.61 6.21 10.22
CA GLU A 15 -8.19 6.90 8.99
C GLU A 15 -7.74 5.91 7.91
N LEU A 16 -7.00 4.86 8.29
CA LEU A 16 -6.56 3.80 7.39
C LEU A 16 -7.73 2.99 6.85
N PHE A 17 -8.62 2.48 7.72
CA PHE A 17 -9.77 1.70 7.27
C PHE A 17 -10.74 2.53 6.43
N ALA A 18 -10.94 3.80 6.77
CA ALA A 18 -11.74 4.73 5.96
C ALA A 18 -11.10 4.94 4.57
N ALA A 19 -9.79 5.14 4.50
CA ALA A 19 -9.07 5.29 3.23
C ALA A 19 -9.11 4.01 2.39
N MET A 20 -9.03 2.83 3.00
CA MET A 20 -9.16 1.54 2.30
C MET A 20 -10.58 1.28 1.81
N ALA A 21 -11.60 1.61 2.60
CA ALA A 21 -12.99 1.54 2.15
C ALA A 21 -13.23 2.47 0.95
N LEU A 22 -12.69 3.70 1.03
CA LEU A 22 -12.76 4.66 -0.07
C LEU A 22 -12.00 4.14 -1.31
N TYR A 23 -10.82 3.56 -1.14
CA TYR A 23 -10.05 2.93 -2.22
C TYR A 23 -10.87 1.88 -2.95
N VAL A 24 -11.50 0.95 -2.21
CA VAL A 24 -12.33 -0.11 -2.78
C VAL A 24 -13.50 0.48 -3.57
N ILE A 25 -14.24 1.43 -3.00
CA ILE A 25 -15.37 2.08 -3.66
C ILE A 25 -14.93 2.76 -4.96
N VAL A 26 -13.84 3.54 -4.90
CA VAL A 26 -13.31 4.27 -6.06
C VAL A 26 -12.77 3.32 -7.12
N LEU A 27 -12.08 2.24 -6.73
CA LEU A 27 -11.55 1.24 -7.65
C LEU A 27 -12.67 0.54 -8.43
N PHE A 28 -13.68 0.01 -7.72
CA PHE A 28 -14.80 -0.67 -8.40
C PHE A 28 -15.64 0.31 -9.24
N GLY A 29 -15.83 1.54 -8.76
CA GLY A 29 -16.46 2.61 -9.55
C GLY A 29 -15.67 2.95 -10.81
N ALA A 30 -14.35 3.03 -10.71
CA ALA A 30 -13.47 3.28 -11.85
C ALA A 30 -13.49 2.14 -12.87
N LEU A 31 -13.39 0.89 -12.42
CA LEU A 31 -13.41 -0.28 -13.30
C LEU A 31 -14.74 -0.47 -14.02
N THR A 32 -15.86 -0.13 -13.37
CA THR A 32 -17.19 -0.24 -13.98
C THR A 32 -17.44 0.88 -15.00
N LEU A 33 -17.12 2.13 -14.64
CA LEU A 33 -17.33 3.29 -15.49
C LEU A 33 -16.33 3.37 -16.66
N ALA A 34 -15.13 2.81 -16.51
CA ALA A 34 -14.14 2.75 -17.59
C ALA A 34 -14.63 1.97 -18.81
N LYS A 35 -15.56 1.01 -18.64
CA LYS A 35 -16.14 0.23 -19.74
C LYS A 35 -17.06 1.05 -20.64
N THR A 36 -17.59 2.16 -20.16
CA THR A 36 -18.58 2.99 -20.86
C THR A 36 -18.00 4.28 -21.42
N LEU A 37 -16.77 4.63 -21.06
CA LEU A 37 -16.14 5.89 -21.46
C LEU A 37 -15.23 5.72 -22.68
N PRO A 38 -15.28 6.64 -23.65
CA PRO A 38 -14.31 6.65 -24.75
C PRO A 38 -12.92 7.04 -24.22
N PRO A 39 -11.84 6.71 -24.98
CA PRO A 39 -10.50 7.18 -24.68
C PRO A 39 -10.46 8.71 -24.61
N GLY A 40 -9.93 9.27 -23.52
CA GLY A 40 -9.84 10.71 -23.34
C GLY A 40 -9.42 11.13 -21.92
N PRO A 41 -9.36 12.45 -21.65
CA PRO A 41 -8.93 12.98 -20.36
C PRO A 41 -9.74 12.46 -19.16
N LEU A 42 -11.03 12.21 -19.36
CA LEU A 42 -11.91 11.68 -18.32
C LEU A 42 -11.54 10.24 -17.92
N LEU A 43 -11.17 9.39 -18.89
CA LEU A 43 -10.72 8.03 -18.61
C LEU A 43 -9.40 8.02 -17.85
N ILE A 44 -8.49 8.96 -18.16
CA ILE A 44 -7.22 9.13 -17.42
C ILE A 44 -7.50 9.55 -15.97
N ALA A 45 -8.37 10.54 -15.76
CA ALA A 45 -8.76 10.97 -14.43
C ALA A 45 -9.37 9.82 -13.61
N LEU A 46 -10.20 8.99 -14.25
CA LEU A 46 -10.81 7.82 -13.64
C LEU A 46 -9.78 6.73 -13.28
N ALA A 47 -8.81 6.48 -14.17
CA ALA A 47 -7.72 5.52 -13.92
C ALA A 47 -6.80 5.94 -12.77
N LEU A 48 -6.64 7.25 -12.54
CA LEU A 48 -5.84 7.80 -11.44
C LEU A 48 -6.62 7.99 -10.14
N ALA A 49 -7.96 7.97 -10.19
CA ALA A 49 -8.81 8.19 -9.01
C ALA A 49 -8.48 7.28 -7.81
N PRO A 50 -8.16 5.97 -7.97
CA PRO A 50 -7.81 5.09 -6.85
C PRO A 50 -6.50 5.48 -6.14
N VAL A 51 -5.67 6.33 -6.74
CA VAL A 51 -4.42 6.82 -6.12
C VAL A 51 -4.72 7.79 -4.97
N ALA A 52 -5.79 8.60 -5.07
CA ALA A 52 -6.10 9.59 -4.04
C ALA A 52 -6.40 8.97 -2.66
N PRO A 53 -7.22 7.90 -2.54
CA PRO A 53 -7.40 7.18 -1.28
C PRO A 53 -6.10 6.59 -0.72
N ILE A 54 -5.20 6.09 -1.58
CA ILE A 54 -3.89 5.57 -1.16
C ILE A 54 -3.02 6.69 -0.56
N LEU A 55 -3.04 7.89 -1.15
CA LEU A 55 -2.33 9.05 -0.60
C LEU A 55 -2.86 9.46 0.78
N LEU A 56 -4.17 9.35 1.01
CA LEU A 56 -4.77 9.59 2.33
C LEU A 56 -4.28 8.56 3.36
N ALA A 57 -4.25 7.29 2.99
CA ALA A 57 -3.71 6.22 3.84
C ALA A 57 -2.23 6.45 4.16
N ALA A 58 -1.43 6.84 3.17
CA ALA A 58 -0.02 7.19 3.35
C ALA A 58 0.16 8.38 4.30
N ALA A 59 -0.64 9.45 4.13
CA ALA A 59 -0.60 10.61 5.02
C ALA A 59 -0.96 10.23 6.47
N ALA A 60 -1.99 9.40 6.67
CA ALA A 60 -2.36 8.88 7.98
C ALA A 60 -1.23 8.05 8.60
N PHE A 61 -0.58 7.19 7.80
CA PHE A 61 0.59 6.42 8.22
C PHE A 61 1.76 7.31 8.63
N PHE A 62 2.13 8.32 7.85
CA PHE A 62 3.23 9.22 8.20
C PHE A 62 2.95 10.05 9.47
N ARG A 63 1.70 10.48 9.68
CA ARG A 63 1.29 11.11 10.94
C ARG A 63 1.46 10.16 12.11
N PHE A 64 1.09 8.89 11.96
CA PHE A 64 1.26 7.88 13.00
C PHE A 64 2.74 7.56 13.25
N TYR A 65 3.53 7.40 12.19
CA TYR A 65 4.97 7.11 12.22
C TYR A 65 5.77 8.17 13.00
N ARG A 66 5.40 9.45 12.87
CA ARG A 66 6.02 10.55 13.63
C ARG A 66 5.75 10.50 15.13
N ASN A 67 4.71 9.78 15.57
CA ASN A 67 4.33 9.63 16.97
C ASN A 67 4.78 8.29 17.58
N MET A 68 5.50 7.46 16.81
CA MET A 68 6.08 6.21 17.31
C MET A 68 7.26 6.49 18.22
N ASP A 69 7.52 5.57 19.16
CA ASP A 69 8.79 5.56 19.87
C ASP A 69 9.96 5.19 18.93
N GLU A 70 11.19 5.39 19.41
CA GLU A 70 12.40 5.15 18.61
C GLU A 70 12.55 3.68 18.18
N MET A 71 12.16 2.72 19.03
CA MET A 71 12.27 1.29 18.73
C MET A 71 11.26 0.88 17.67
N GLN A 72 9.99 1.22 17.83
CA GLN A 72 8.92 1.03 16.85
C GLN A 72 9.28 1.66 15.52
N ARG A 73 9.80 2.90 15.54
CA ARG A 73 10.19 3.62 14.33
C ARG A 73 11.33 2.90 13.60
N ARG A 74 12.35 2.43 14.32
CA ARG A 74 13.46 1.64 13.76
C ARG A 74 13.00 0.32 13.15
N VAL A 75 12.19 -0.47 13.87
CA VAL A 75 11.65 -1.74 13.35
C VAL A 75 10.83 -1.50 12.08
N THR A 76 9.99 -0.47 12.10
CA THR A 76 9.14 -0.08 10.97
C THR A 76 9.98 0.35 9.74
N ALA A 77 11.06 1.11 9.97
CA ALA A 77 11.99 1.54 8.92
C ALA A 77 12.82 0.37 8.34
N ASN A 78 13.35 -0.50 9.21
CA ASN A 78 14.10 -1.68 8.79
C ASN A 78 13.22 -2.63 7.97
N ALA A 79 11.96 -2.83 8.39
CA ALA A 79 11.00 -3.61 7.62
C ALA A 79 10.72 -2.98 6.25
N ALA A 80 10.61 -1.65 6.17
CA ALA A 80 10.41 -0.94 4.91
C ALA A 80 11.63 -1.09 3.98
N ALA A 81 12.85 -0.97 4.50
CA ALA A 81 14.07 -1.16 3.72
C ALA A 81 14.18 -2.58 3.14
N LEU A 82 13.92 -3.61 3.95
CA LEU A 82 13.95 -5.00 3.47
C LEU A 82 12.84 -5.25 2.43
N THR A 83 11.63 -4.74 2.68
CA THR A 83 10.51 -4.89 1.74
C THR A 83 10.82 -4.21 0.40
N LEU A 84 11.48 -3.06 0.42
CA LEU A 84 11.90 -2.37 -0.80
C LEU A 84 12.86 -3.24 -1.62
N VAL A 85 13.86 -3.86 -0.98
CA VAL A 85 14.77 -4.79 -1.66
C VAL A 85 14.00 -5.98 -2.25
N ILE A 86 13.11 -6.59 -1.46
CA ILE A 86 12.27 -7.71 -1.93
C ILE A 86 11.40 -7.27 -3.13
N GLY A 87 10.81 -6.07 -3.07
CA GLY A 87 9.94 -5.56 -4.12
C GLY A 87 10.68 -5.27 -5.42
N ILE A 88 11.90 -4.73 -5.34
CA ILE A 88 12.75 -4.55 -6.53
C ILE A 88 13.08 -5.91 -7.15
N LEU A 89 13.48 -6.89 -6.35
CA LEU A 89 13.80 -8.24 -6.84
C LEU A 89 12.58 -8.91 -7.47
N LEU A 90 11.41 -8.80 -6.84
CA LEU A 90 10.15 -9.32 -7.39
C LEU A 90 9.78 -8.64 -8.72
N ALA A 91 9.84 -7.32 -8.78
CA ALA A 91 9.51 -6.57 -10.00
C ALA A 91 10.44 -6.94 -11.17
N ILE A 92 11.74 -7.05 -10.90
CA ILE A 92 12.73 -7.46 -11.91
C ILE A 92 12.46 -8.90 -12.36
N THR A 93 12.22 -9.81 -11.41
CA THR A 93 11.95 -11.23 -11.70
C THR A 93 10.70 -11.39 -12.55
N LEU A 94 9.58 -10.76 -12.16
CA LEU A 94 8.34 -10.77 -12.93
C LEU A 94 8.52 -10.12 -14.31
N GLY A 95 9.27 -9.03 -14.39
CA GLY A 95 9.61 -8.37 -15.66
C GLY A 95 10.39 -9.30 -16.60
N PHE A 96 11.37 -10.04 -16.11
CA PHE A 96 12.08 -11.04 -16.91
C PHE A 96 11.18 -12.18 -17.34
N LEU A 97 10.41 -12.78 -16.42
CA LEU A 97 9.54 -13.91 -16.76
C LEU A 97 8.50 -13.53 -17.82
N ARG A 98 7.99 -12.30 -17.77
CA ARG A 98 7.14 -11.75 -18.83
C ARG A 98 7.90 -11.53 -20.13
N ARG A 99 9.11 -10.96 -20.07
CA ARG A 99 9.93 -10.70 -21.27
C ARG A 99 10.32 -11.98 -22.02
N PHE A 100 10.50 -13.09 -21.30
CA PHE A 100 10.80 -14.40 -21.88
C PHE A 100 9.54 -15.21 -22.24
N GLY A 101 8.34 -14.67 -22.06
CA GLY A 101 7.08 -15.35 -22.38
C GLY A 101 6.76 -16.54 -21.46
N VAL A 102 7.41 -16.63 -20.29
CA VAL A 102 7.18 -17.70 -19.30
C VAL A 102 5.87 -17.47 -18.55
N MET A 103 5.50 -16.20 -18.30
CA MET A 103 4.25 -15.84 -17.63
C MET A 103 3.55 -14.68 -18.35
N ASN A 104 2.28 -14.88 -18.69
CA ASN A 104 1.39 -13.88 -19.28
C ASN A 104 0.28 -13.55 -18.27
N PHE A 105 0.58 -12.67 -17.34
CA PHE A 105 -0.45 -12.05 -16.51
C PHE A 105 -0.90 -10.76 -17.25
N GLU A 106 -2.19 -10.42 -17.18
CA GLU A 106 -2.73 -9.19 -17.80
C GLU A 106 -2.71 -7.99 -16.82
N ASP A 107 -2.80 -8.23 -15.50
CA ASP A 107 -3.04 -7.21 -14.44
C ASP A 107 -2.00 -7.21 -13.30
N ASP A 108 -0.76 -7.61 -13.60
CA ASP A 108 0.28 -8.04 -12.65
C ASP A 108 0.71 -6.91 -11.73
N MET A 109 0.79 -5.69 -12.27
CA MET A 109 1.34 -4.55 -11.55
C MET A 109 0.37 -3.99 -10.51
N MET A 110 -0.93 -4.23 -10.68
CA MET A 110 -1.95 -3.77 -9.72
C MET A 110 -1.81 -4.49 -8.38
N TRP A 111 -1.49 -5.78 -8.40
CA TRP A 111 -1.34 -6.61 -7.19
C TRP A 111 -0.01 -6.45 -6.48
N LEU A 112 1.01 -5.90 -7.15
CA LEU A 112 2.33 -5.72 -6.57
C LEU A 112 2.28 -4.86 -5.30
N GLY A 113 1.52 -3.76 -5.30
CA GLY A 113 1.36 -2.89 -4.13
C GLY A 113 0.82 -3.64 -2.90
N PRO A 114 -0.36 -4.27 -2.98
CA PRO A 114 -0.91 -5.10 -1.91
C PRO A 114 0.04 -6.19 -1.42
N VAL A 115 0.75 -6.88 -2.33
CA VAL A 115 1.74 -7.91 -1.96
C VAL A 115 2.87 -7.31 -1.13
N LEU A 116 3.41 -6.15 -1.53
CA LEU A 116 4.47 -5.49 -0.76
C LEU A 116 4.00 -5.01 0.61
N ILE A 117 2.75 -4.55 0.73
CA ILE A 117 2.17 -4.20 2.04
C ILE A 117 2.07 -5.45 2.94
N GLY A 118 1.66 -6.59 2.38
CA GLY A 118 1.63 -7.86 3.08
C GLY A 118 3.02 -8.33 3.54
N ILE A 119 4.01 -8.26 2.64
CA ILE A 119 5.42 -8.58 2.93
C ILE A 119 5.94 -7.67 4.03
N TRP A 120 5.70 -6.36 3.94
CA TRP A 120 6.12 -5.41 4.97
C TRP A 120 5.52 -5.73 6.34
N GLY A 121 4.23 -6.07 6.39
CA GLY A 121 3.57 -6.51 7.62
C GLY A 121 4.22 -7.76 8.22
N GLY A 122 4.52 -8.76 7.38
CA GLY A 122 5.20 -9.99 7.78
C GLY A 122 6.65 -9.76 8.25
N VAL A 123 7.43 -8.97 7.50
CA VAL A 123 8.80 -8.60 7.86
C VAL A 123 8.83 -7.82 9.18
N ARG A 124 7.92 -6.86 9.34
CA ARG A 124 7.80 -6.08 10.58
C ARG A 124 7.48 -6.98 11.77
N TYR A 125 6.61 -7.97 11.59
CA TYR A 125 6.29 -8.96 12.61
C TYR A 125 7.51 -9.82 12.97
N ALA A 126 8.31 -10.23 11.98
CA ALA A 126 9.52 -11.03 12.16
C ALA A 126 10.64 -10.24 12.89
N LEU A 127 10.82 -8.95 12.58
CA LEU A 127 11.85 -8.08 13.16
C LEU A 127 11.56 -7.58 14.59
N GLY A 128 10.63 -8.20 15.32
CA GLY A 128 10.33 -7.81 16.70
C GLY A 128 9.19 -6.80 16.86
N GLY A 129 8.39 -6.57 15.80
CA GLY A 129 7.16 -5.78 15.91
C GLY A 129 6.10 -6.38 16.85
N ARG A 130 6.31 -7.62 17.34
CA ARG A 130 5.50 -8.29 18.37
C ARG A 130 5.71 -7.70 19.76
N ASP A 131 6.93 -7.23 20.03
CA ASP A 131 7.39 -6.83 21.36
C ASP A 131 7.25 -5.32 21.59
N CYS A 132 6.70 -4.61 20.60
CA CYS A 132 6.53 -3.17 20.52
C CYS A 132 5.05 -2.75 20.53
#